data_AF-A0A7Y2DCT5-F1
#
_entry.id   AF-A0A7Y2DCT5-F1
#
_cell.length_a   1.000
_cell.length_b   1.000
_cell.length_c   1.000
_cell.angle_alpha   90.00
_cell.angle_beta   90.00
_cell.angle_gamma   90.00
#
_symmetry.space_group_name_H-M   'P 1'
#
loop_
_entity.id
_entity.type
_entity.pdbx_description
1 polymer ?
#
loop_
_entity_poly.entity_id
_entity_poly.type
_entity_poly.pdbx_seq_one_letter_code
_entity_poly.pdbx_strand_id
1 'polypeptide(L)'
;AETSADAVSHGATGKGNDQVRFELGAYALAPGIKVIAPWREWDLGGRETLLAYAAERDIPIEQTRGTKSPFSMDANLLHISYEGGPLENPWTEPPSEMWRWSISPEAAPNEGHYLEVEYRQGDIVAIDGKELTPAEVLTELNRLGGAHGIGRLDIVENRYVGIKSRGAYETPGGTIMLKAHRAIESITLDREVAHLKDELMARYASLIYNGYWWSPERLMLQQAIDYSQRKVNGTVRLKLYKGNVIVAGRKSDDSLFDAKIATFEEDEGAYDQADAEGFIKLNALRLRTLAGKQGGLGGASAQGNQR
;
A
#
# COMPACT_ATOMS: atom_id res chain seq x y z
N ALA A 1 6.84 30.88 14.23
CA ALA A 1 7.20 30.34 12.90
C ALA A 1 8.48 31.03 12.44
N GLU A 2 9.36 30.35 11.70
CA GLU A 2 10.64 30.89 11.22
C GLU A 2 10.50 32.15 10.36
N THR A 3 9.40 32.26 9.61
CA THR A 3 9.12 33.35 8.67
C THR A 3 8.06 34.34 9.15
N SER A 4 7.47 34.12 10.34
CA SER A 4 6.33 34.89 10.86
C SER A 4 5.09 34.94 9.93
N ALA A 5 4.96 34.01 8.99
CA ALA A 5 3.79 33.90 8.13
C ALA A 5 2.52 33.56 8.94
N ASP A 6 1.41 34.21 8.61
CA ASP A 6 0.07 34.04 9.20
C ASP A 6 -0.84 33.15 8.35
N ALA A 7 -0.40 32.79 7.14
CA ALA A 7 -1.11 31.96 6.20
C ALA A 7 -0.20 30.96 5.47
N VAL A 8 -0.82 29.88 4.98
CA VAL A 8 -0.25 28.92 4.03
C VAL A 8 -1.16 28.80 2.80
N SER A 9 -0.60 28.46 1.65
CA SER A 9 -1.37 28.31 0.40
C SER A 9 -1.03 26.99 -0.29
N HIS A 10 -2.01 26.36 -0.96
CA HIS A 10 -1.79 25.15 -1.77
C HIS A 10 -2.53 25.18 -3.11
N GLY A 11 -2.01 24.46 -4.09
CA GLY A 11 -2.59 24.37 -5.45
C GLY A 11 -3.54 23.17 -5.67
N ALA A 12 -3.90 22.42 -4.64
CA ALA A 12 -4.80 21.28 -4.77
C ALA A 12 -6.22 21.71 -5.22
N THR A 13 -6.85 20.90 -6.08
CA THR A 13 -8.20 21.18 -6.60
C THR A 13 -9.30 20.81 -5.60
N GLY A 14 -10.48 21.41 -5.75
CA GLY A 14 -11.66 21.15 -4.90
C GLY A 14 -12.25 19.73 -5.00
N LYS A 15 -11.77 18.88 -5.92
CA LYS A 15 -12.26 17.50 -6.13
C LYS A 15 -11.27 16.43 -5.67
N GLY A 16 -10.06 16.81 -5.29
CA GLY A 16 -8.99 15.90 -4.87
C GLY A 16 -8.98 15.64 -3.36
N ASN A 17 -8.32 14.56 -2.95
CA ASN A 17 -8.08 14.27 -1.53
C ASN A 17 -6.98 15.17 -0.93
N ASP A 18 -6.07 15.71 -1.74
CA ASP A 18 -4.91 16.45 -1.22
C ASP A 18 -5.27 17.74 -0.51
N GLN A 19 -6.34 18.43 -0.91
CA GLN A 19 -6.84 19.59 -0.16
C GLN A 19 -7.15 19.21 1.30
N VAL A 20 -7.76 18.03 1.51
CA VAL A 20 -8.11 17.53 2.84
C VAL A 20 -6.84 17.19 3.61
N ARG A 21 -5.87 16.52 2.96
CA ARG A 21 -4.60 16.13 3.58
C ARG A 21 -3.77 17.34 4.01
N PHE A 22 -3.63 18.34 3.13
CA PHE A 22 -2.91 19.57 3.43
C PHE A 22 -3.57 20.35 4.56
N GLU A 23 -4.89 20.55 4.50
CA GLU A 23 -5.59 21.38 5.47
C GLU A 23 -5.72 20.73 6.84
N LEU A 24 -6.08 19.44 6.91
CA LEU A 24 -6.09 18.73 8.19
C LEU A 24 -4.70 18.73 8.84
N GLY A 25 -3.64 18.59 8.04
CA GLY A 25 -2.26 18.71 8.52
C GLY A 25 -1.91 20.10 9.02
N ALA A 26 -2.25 21.14 8.25
CA ALA A 26 -2.00 22.53 8.61
C ALA A 26 -2.72 22.90 9.92
N TYR A 27 -4.00 22.55 10.05
CA TYR A 27 -4.77 22.83 11.27
C TYR A 27 -4.33 21.98 12.46
N ALA A 28 -3.86 20.75 12.25
CA ALA A 28 -3.32 19.93 13.33
C ALA A 28 -2.00 20.50 13.89
N LEU A 29 -1.15 21.05 13.03
CA LEU A 29 0.17 21.59 13.41
C LEU A 29 0.11 23.06 13.87
N ALA A 30 -0.80 23.84 13.30
CA ALA A 30 -1.00 25.25 13.60
C ALA A 30 -2.50 25.62 13.52
N PRO A 31 -3.29 25.38 14.58
CA PRO A 31 -4.76 25.49 14.53
C PRO A 31 -5.33 26.84 14.07
N GLY A 32 -4.58 27.92 14.26
CA GLY A 32 -4.97 29.27 13.86
C GLY A 32 -4.44 29.72 12.50
N ILE A 33 -3.72 28.87 11.76
CA ILE A 33 -3.15 29.25 10.45
C ILE A 33 -4.27 29.50 9.45
N LYS A 34 -4.18 30.58 8.68
CA LYS A 34 -5.09 30.80 7.55
C LYS A 34 -4.66 29.93 6.37
N VAL A 35 -5.58 29.16 5.80
CA VAL A 35 -5.33 28.46 4.53
C VAL A 35 -5.92 29.26 3.38
N ILE A 36 -5.11 29.51 2.36
CA ILE A 36 -5.52 30.10 1.08
C ILE A 36 -5.53 28.98 0.04
N ALA A 37 -6.69 28.73 -0.57
CA ALA A 37 -6.85 27.67 -1.55
C ALA A 37 -7.42 28.25 -2.84
N PRO A 38 -6.58 28.75 -3.76
CA PRO A 38 -7.01 29.53 -4.92
C PRO A 38 -8.12 28.85 -5.73
N TRP A 39 -8.03 27.53 -5.95
CA TRP A 39 -9.05 26.73 -6.66
C TRP A 39 -10.47 26.78 -6.09
N ARG A 40 -10.65 27.26 -4.86
CA ARG A 40 -11.97 27.45 -4.23
C ARG A 40 -12.41 28.93 -4.15
N GLU A 41 -11.51 29.85 -4.46
CA GLU A 41 -11.71 31.29 -4.26
C GLU A 41 -11.75 32.07 -5.58
N TRP A 42 -10.97 31.67 -6.58
CA TRP A 42 -10.85 32.39 -7.85
C TRP A 42 -11.81 31.90 -8.93
N ASP A 43 -11.90 32.66 -10.03
CA ASP A 43 -12.70 32.33 -11.21
C ASP A 43 -11.89 31.60 -12.32
N LEU A 44 -10.67 31.14 -12.01
CA LEU A 44 -9.82 30.42 -12.97
C LEU A 44 -10.19 28.93 -12.99
N GLY A 45 -11.21 28.61 -13.80
CA GLY A 45 -11.84 27.27 -13.81
C GLY A 45 -11.07 26.13 -14.51
N GLY A 46 -9.89 26.37 -15.09
CA GLY A 46 -9.17 25.31 -15.78
C GLY A 46 -7.86 25.73 -16.41
N ARG A 47 -7.20 24.79 -17.10
CA ARG A 47 -5.86 25.02 -17.69
C ARG A 47 -5.85 26.16 -18.70
N GLU A 48 -6.88 26.29 -19.52
CA GLU A 48 -6.94 27.34 -20.55
C GLU A 48 -7.05 28.75 -19.93
N THR A 49 -7.89 28.91 -18.90
CA THR A 49 -8.02 30.19 -18.19
C THR A 49 -6.74 30.52 -17.41
N LEU A 50 -6.03 29.53 -16.86
CA LEU A 50 -4.72 29.72 -16.25
C LEU A 50 -3.65 30.16 -17.25
N LEU A 51 -3.63 29.59 -18.46
CA LEU A 51 -2.70 29.99 -19.52
C LEU A 51 -2.99 31.40 -20.02
N ALA A 52 -4.28 31.76 -20.17
CA ALA A 52 -4.68 33.12 -20.53
C ALA A 52 -4.27 34.13 -19.45
N TYR A 53 -4.52 33.81 -18.17
CA TYR A 53 -4.11 34.64 -17.04
C TYR A 53 -2.59 34.84 -17.00
N ALA A 54 -1.82 33.78 -17.24
CA ALA A 54 -0.36 33.85 -17.29
C ALA A 54 0.13 34.70 -18.46
N ALA A 55 -0.46 34.56 -19.64
CA ALA A 55 -0.12 35.35 -20.83
C ALA A 55 -0.46 36.84 -20.66
N GLU A 56 -1.61 37.17 -20.07
CA GLU A 56 -2.03 38.55 -19.78
C GLU A 56 -1.07 39.26 -18.81
N ARG A 57 -0.38 38.50 -17.95
CA ARG A 57 0.49 39.01 -16.88
C ARG A 57 1.97 38.74 -17.09
N ASP A 58 2.35 38.34 -18.30
CA ASP A 58 3.74 38.02 -18.65
C ASP A 58 4.41 37.00 -17.70
N ILE A 59 3.62 36.07 -17.13
CA ILE A 59 4.15 35.00 -16.28
C ILE A 59 4.79 33.95 -17.19
N PRO A 60 6.11 33.71 -17.10
CA PRO A 60 6.77 32.75 -17.97
C PRO A 60 6.29 31.34 -17.63
N ILE A 61 5.60 30.72 -18.59
CA ILE A 61 5.24 29.30 -18.54
C ILE A 61 6.12 28.57 -19.54
N GLU A 62 6.84 27.55 -19.09
CA GLU A 62 7.50 26.61 -19.98
C GLU A 62 6.44 25.85 -20.79
N GLN A 63 6.06 26.42 -21.93
CA GLN A 63 5.28 25.69 -22.92
C GLN A 63 6.21 24.64 -23.53
N THR A 64 6.13 23.42 -23.02
CA THR A 64 6.78 22.26 -23.64
C THR A 64 6.27 22.16 -25.08
N ARG A 65 7.10 22.61 -26.01
CA ARG A 65 6.84 22.53 -27.46
C ARG A 65 6.59 21.07 -27.83
N GLY A 66 5.37 20.75 -28.27
CA GLY A 66 5.13 19.61 -29.16
C GLY A 66 4.19 18.52 -28.66
N THR A 67 4.08 18.25 -27.35
CA THR A 67 3.18 17.20 -26.85
C THR A 67 2.71 17.56 -25.44
N LYS A 68 1.46 18.06 -25.34
CA LYS A 68 0.76 18.09 -24.04
C LYS A 68 0.71 16.65 -23.55
N SER A 69 1.35 16.32 -22.42
CA SER A 69 0.98 15.08 -21.74
C SER A 69 -0.50 15.23 -21.34
N PRO A 70 -1.38 14.32 -21.78
CA PRO A 70 -2.81 14.43 -21.49
C PRO A 70 -3.14 14.09 -20.02
N PHE A 71 -2.14 13.69 -19.23
CA PHE A 71 -2.30 13.22 -17.86
C PHE A 71 -1.82 14.26 -16.86
N SER A 72 -2.53 14.35 -15.74
CA SER A 72 -2.01 14.93 -14.51
C SER A 72 -1.11 13.90 -13.85
N MET A 73 0.08 14.32 -13.42
CA MET A 73 1.05 13.44 -12.77
C MET A 73 1.47 14.02 -11.43
N ASP A 74 1.51 13.17 -10.40
CA ASP A 74 2.17 13.48 -9.14
C ASP A 74 3.21 12.41 -8.86
N ALA A 75 4.45 12.83 -8.60
CA ALA A 75 5.60 11.95 -8.47
C ALA A 75 6.41 12.33 -7.23
N ASN A 76 6.70 11.32 -6.42
CA ASN A 76 7.59 11.40 -5.27
C ASN A 76 8.43 10.11 -5.22
N LEU A 77 9.31 9.97 -4.24
CA LEU A 77 10.20 8.80 -4.17
C LEU A 77 9.45 7.45 -4.09
N LEU A 78 8.25 7.40 -3.52
CA LEU A 78 7.50 6.15 -3.36
C LEU A 78 6.80 5.72 -4.65
N HIS A 79 6.21 6.66 -5.38
CA HIS A 79 5.44 6.35 -6.57
C HIS A 79 5.28 7.54 -7.52
N ILE A 80 4.80 7.23 -8.72
CA ILE A 80 4.15 8.21 -9.60
C ILE A 80 2.69 7.79 -9.82
N SER A 81 1.80 8.76 -9.81
CA SER A 81 0.37 8.61 -10.09
C SER A 81 0.01 9.34 -11.39
N TYR A 82 -1.00 8.82 -12.09
CA TYR A 82 -1.52 9.35 -13.34
C TYR A 82 -3.04 9.41 -13.28
N GLU A 83 -3.59 10.56 -13.64
CA GLU A 83 -5.03 10.77 -13.70
C GLU A 83 -5.41 11.69 -14.87
N GLY A 84 -6.70 11.68 -15.24
CA GLY A 84 -7.27 12.57 -16.26
C GLY A 84 -7.06 12.08 -17.70
N GLY A 85 -7.64 12.84 -18.64
CA GLY A 85 -7.53 12.54 -20.06
C GLY A 85 -8.10 11.15 -20.42
N PRO A 86 -7.39 10.32 -21.21
CA PRO A 86 -7.87 8.98 -21.59
C PRO A 86 -8.24 8.06 -20.42
N LEU A 87 -7.65 8.25 -19.23
CA LEU A 87 -7.94 7.41 -18.05
C LEU A 87 -9.34 7.65 -17.49
N GLU A 88 -9.98 8.78 -17.78
CA GLU A 88 -11.34 9.08 -17.28
C GLU A 88 -12.39 8.08 -17.79
N ASN A 89 -12.13 7.45 -18.94
CA ASN A 89 -12.92 6.31 -19.40
C ASN A 89 -12.30 5.01 -18.88
N PRO A 90 -12.93 4.29 -17.93
CA PRO A 90 -12.39 3.04 -17.38
C PRO A 90 -12.27 1.89 -18.39
N TRP A 91 -12.86 2.03 -19.59
CA TRP A 91 -12.71 1.05 -20.68
C TRP A 91 -11.46 1.28 -21.53
N THR A 92 -10.81 2.44 -21.41
CA THR A 92 -9.59 2.76 -22.17
C THR A 92 -8.37 2.22 -21.45
N GLU A 93 -7.60 1.34 -22.11
CA GLU A 93 -6.33 0.83 -21.59
C GLU A 93 -5.33 1.98 -21.33
N PRO A 94 -4.57 1.97 -20.22
CA PRO A 94 -3.56 2.97 -19.97
C PRO A 94 -2.50 3.01 -21.09
N PRO A 95 -2.30 4.16 -21.78
CA PRO A 95 -1.37 4.24 -22.89
C PRO A 95 0.07 3.93 -22.46
N SER A 96 0.82 3.21 -23.29
CA SER A 96 2.16 2.73 -22.94
C SER A 96 3.16 3.85 -22.64
N GLU A 97 3.03 4.99 -23.32
CA GLU A 97 3.83 6.21 -23.16
C GLU A 97 3.52 6.97 -21.86
N MET A 98 2.45 6.60 -21.15
CA MET A 98 2.11 7.19 -19.86
C MET A 98 3.10 6.76 -18.79
N TRP A 99 3.50 5.48 -18.81
CA TRP A 99 4.38 4.88 -17.81
C TRP A 99 5.81 5.39 -17.96
N ARG A 100 6.37 5.97 -16.89
CA ARG A 100 7.68 6.65 -16.93
C ARG A 100 8.77 5.90 -16.18
N TRP A 101 8.43 5.17 -15.13
CA TRP A 101 9.40 4.59 -14.20
C TRP A 101 9.68 3.12 -14.49
N SER A 102 8.67 2.40 -14.92
CA SER A 102 8.72 0.96 -15.16
C SER A 102 8.61 0.66 -16.65
N ILE A 103 9.30 -0.39 -17.10
CA ILE A 103 9.05 -0.98 -18.43
C ILE A 103 7.81 -1.87 -18.38
N SER A 104 7.23 -2.23 -19.53
CA SER A 104 6.11 -3.18 -19.52
C SER A 104 6.58 -4.58 -19.12
N PRO A 105 5.74 -5.39 -18.44
CA PRO A 105 6.08 -6.78 -18.13
C PRO A 105 6.46 -7.61 -19.37
N GLU A 106 5.88 -7.32 -20.53
CA GLU A 106 6.22 -7.97 -21.81
C GLU A 106 7.64 -7.62 -22.25
N ALA A 107 8.04 -6.36 -22.10
CA ALA A 107 9.36 -5.85 -22.46
C ALA A 107 10.44 -6.13 -21.40
N ALA A 108 10.05 -6.61 -20.21
CA ALA A 108 10.98 -6.89 -19.12
C ALA A 108 11.91 -8.09 -19.41
N PRO A 109 13.12 -8.12 -18.80
CA PRO A 109 14.09 -9.19 -19.03
C PRO A 109 13.51 -10.60 -18.90
N ASN A 110 13.97 -11.50 -19.78
CA ASN A 110 13.58 -12.91 -19.76
C ASN A 110 14.30 -13.73 -18.67
N GLU A 111 15.28 -13.13 -18.00
CA GLU A 111 15.96 -13.72 -16.84
C GLU A 111 15.44 -13.08 -15.56
N GLY A 112 15.21 -13.92 -14.54
CA GLY A 112 14.81 -13.44 -13.22
C GLY A 112 16.01 -12.90 -12.45
N HIS A 113 15.83 -11.76 -11.80
CA HIS A 113 16.86 -11.15 -10.95
C HIS A 113 16.62 -11.53 -9.50
N TYR A 114 17.63 -12.08 -8.83
CA TYR A 114 17.57 -12.39 -7.40
C TYR A 114 18.19 -11.25 -6.60
N LEU A 115 17.55 -10.91 -5.49
CA LEU A 115 18.11 -10.02 -4.47
C LEU A 115 17.81 -10.55 -3.07
N GLU A 116 18.63 -10.16 -2.11
CA GLU A 116 18.40 -10.34 -0.68
C GLU A 116 18.14 -8.98 -0.02
N VAL A 117 17.06 -8.89 0.76
CA VAL A 117 16.71 -7.71 1.58
C VAL A 117 16.81 -8.07 3.05
N GLU A 118 17.59 -7.30 3.80
CA GLU A 118 17.82 -7.49 5.23
C GLU A 118 16.94 -6.55 6.07
N TYR A 119 16.33 -7.10 7.11
CA TYR A 119 15.41 -6.45 8.03
C TYR A 119 16.00 -6.31 9.42
N ARG A 120 15.76 -5.14 10.02
CA ARG A 120 15.96 -4.87 11.43
C ARG A 120 14.73 -4.16 11.99
N GLN A 121 14.05 -4.79 12.93
CA GLN A 121 12.84 -4.29 13.59
C GLN A 121 11.76 -3.81 12.59
N GLY A 122 11.56 -4.58 11.51
CA GLY A 122 10.58 -4.27 10.47
C GLY A 122 11.08 -3.37 9.34
N ASP A 123 12.21 -2.67 9.51
CA ASP A 123 12.79 -1.80 8.49
C ASP A 123 13.85 -2.52 7.66
N ILE A 124 13.90 -2.22 6.35
CA ILE A 124 14.97 -2.71 5.48
C ILE A 124 16.24 -1.88 5.73
N VAL A 125 17.33 -2.55 6.07
CA VAL A 125 18.63 -1.91 6.37
C VAL A 125 19.70 -2.18 5.32
N ALA A 126 19.55 -3.23 4.52
CA ALA A 126 20.50 -3.59 3.47
C ALA A 126 19.83 -4.32 2.28
N ILE A 127 20.45 -4.20 1.11
CA ILE A 127 20.14 -4.96 -0.11
C ILE A 127 21.43 -5.62 -0.60
N ASP A 128 21.41 -6.93 -0.83
CA ASP A 128 22.56 -7.74 -1.27
C ASP A 128 23.81 -7.52 -0.41
N GLY A 129 23.62 -7.40 0.91
CA GLY A 129 24.69 -7.19 1.90
C GLY A 129 25.25 -5.76 1.95
N LYS A 130 24.73 -4.83 1.15
CA LYS A 130 25.09 -3.41 1.21
C LYS A 130 24.11 -2.65 2.10
N GLU A 131 24.60 -2.05 3.18
CA GLU A 131 23.81 -1.15 4.03
C GLU A 131 23.41 0.11 3.26
N LEU A 132 22.15 0.52 3.42
CA LEU A 132 21.54 1.65 2.72
C LEU A 132 20.66 2.44 3.68
N THR A 133 20.57 3.76 3.47
CA THR A 133 19.54 4.58 4.12
C THR A 133 18.14 4.24 3.58
N PRO A 134 17.05 4.56 4.30
CA PRO A 134 15.70 4.27 3.82
C PRO A 134 15.38 4.84 2.42
N ALA A 135 15.91 6.02 2.10
CA ALA A 135 15.76 6.64 0.79
C ALA A 135 16.54 5.89 -0.29
N GLU A 136 17.75 5.43 0.01
CA GLU A 136 18.56 4.63 -0.92
C GLU A 136 17.97 3.25 -1.15
N VAL A 137 17.41 2.60 -0.12
CA VAL A 137 16.65 1.35 -0.26
C VAL A 137 15.51 1.52 -1.26
N LEU A 138 14.66 2.53 -1.06
CA LEU A 138 13.51 2.74 -1.94
C LEU A 138 13.95 3.13 -3.36
N THR A 139 15.01 3.92 -3.49
CA THR A 139 15.61 4.27 -4.80
C THR A 139 16.09 3.03 -5.55
N GLU A 140 16.82 2.15 -4.87
CA GLU A 140 17.37 0.94 -5.49
C GLU A 140 16.27 -0.06 -5.85
N LEU A 141 15.28 -0.25 -4.97
CA LEU A 141 14.13 -1.10 -5.26
C LEU A 141 13.25 -0.51 -6.37
N ASN A 142 13.14 0.81 -6.50
CA ASN A 142 12.47 1.43 -7.64
C ASN A 142 13.22 1.16 -8.94
N ARG A 143 14.56 1.26 -8.94
CA ARG A 143 15.39 0.98 -10.11
C ARG A 143 15.23 -0.48 -10.55
N LEU A 144 15.37 -1.43 -9.62
CA LEU A 144 15.23 -2.86 -9.89
C LEU A 144 13.80 -3.21 -10.29
N GLY A 145 12.80 -2.75 -9.54
CA GLY A 145 11.39 -3.02 -9.81
C GLY A 145 10.94 -2.44 -11.15
N GLY A 146 11.34 -1.20 -11.45
CA GLY A 146 11.08 -0.54 -12.73
C GLY A 146 11.67 -1.30 -13.91
N ALA A 147 12.93 -1.76 -13.79
CA ALA A 147 13.62 -2.56 -14.80
C ALA A 147 13.03 -3.97 -15.01
N HIS A 148 12.16 -4.43 -14.10
CA HIS A 148 11.44 -5.70 -14.24
C HIS A 148 9.93 -5.52 -14.42
N GLY A 149 9.45 -4.28 -14.64
CA GLY A 149 8.03 -3.97 -14.88
C GLY A 149 7.10 -4.16 -13.68
N ILE A 150 7.64 -4.11 -12.46
CA ILE A 150 6.91 -4.33 -11.21
C ILE A 150 6.19 -3.06 -10.77
N GLY A 151 5.01 -3.22 -10.19
CA GLY A 151 4.32 -2.16 -9.45
C GLY A 151 3.48 -1.21 -10.29
N ARG A 152 3.14 -1.58 -11.53
CA ARG A 152 2.06 -0.93 -12.29
C ARG A 152 0.71 -1.35 -11.72
N LEU A 153 -0.13 -0.38 -11.37
CA LEU A 153 -1.51 -0.59 -10.90
C LEU A 153 -2.45 0.32 -11.69
N ASP A 154 -3.65 -0.17 -11.95
CA ASP A 154 -4.77 0.58 -12.51
C ASP A 154 -6.00 0.28 -11.66
N ILE A 155 -6.53 1.28 -10.98
CA ILE A 155 -7.61 1.12 -10.02
C ILE A 155 -8.69 2.18 -10.20
N VAL A 156 -9.92 1.79 -9.91
CA VAL A 156 -11.01 2.72 -9.60
C VAL A 156 -11.14 2.81 -8.09
N GLU A 157 -10.78 3.95 -7.52
CA GLU A 157 -10.78 4.21 -6.09
C GLU A 157 -11.96 5.06 -5.65
N ASN A 158 -12.25 5.04 -4.34
CA ASN A 158 -13.28 5.85 -3.73
C ASN A 158 -12.62 7.02 -2.99
N ARG A 159 -12.70 8.22 -3.56
CA ARG A 159 -12.17 9.42 -2.92
C ARG A 159 -12.95 9.73 -1.64
N TYR A 160 -12.26 10.33 -0.68
CA TYR A 160 -12.86 10.69 0.60
C TYR A 160 -14.01 11.69 0.43
N VAL A 161 -13.93 12.55 -0.59
CA VAL A 161 -14.97 13.51 -0.96
C VAL A 161 -16.21 12.88 -1.62
N GLY A 162 -16.30 11.55 -1.69
CA GLY A 162 -17.50 10.82 -2.09
C GLY A 162 -17.64 10.47 -3.58
N ILE A 163 -16.60 10.71 -4.38
CA ILE A 163 -16.59 10.39 -5.81
C ILE A 163 -15.68 9.19 -6.12
N LYS A 164 -15.98 8.48 -7.20
CA LYS A 164 -15.04 7.52 -7.78
C LYS A 164 -14.05 8.24 -8.68
N SER A 165 -12.79 7.82 -8.64
CA SER A 165 -11.74 8.26 -9.56
C SER A 165 -11.01 7.04 -10.09
N ARG A 166 -10.60 7.08 -11.35
CA ARG A 166 -9.65 6.10 -11.89
C ARG A 166 -8.26 6.71 -11.85
N GLY A 167 -7.32 5.98 -11.27
CA GLY A 167 -5.92 6.35 -11.19
C GLY A 167 -5.04 5.18 -11.61
N ALA A 168 -3.98 5.50 -12.34
CA ALA A 168 -2.91 4.55 -12.64
C ALA A 168 -1.66 4.93 -11.84
N TYR A 169 -0.90 3.93 -11.39
CA TYR A 169 0.19 4.12 -10.45
C TYR A 169 1.41 3.28 -10.82
N GLU A 170 2.61 3.81 -10.64
CA GLU A 170 3.86 3.04 -10.61
C GLU A 170 4.46 3.14 -9.21
N THR A 171 4.47 2.03 -8.48
CA THR A 171 5.03 1.92 -7.13
C THR A 171 6.00 0.72 -7.07
N PRO A 172 7.09 0.71 -7.85
CA PRO A 172 7.94 -0.47 -8.00
C PRO A 172 8.58 -0.90 -6.68
N GLY A 173 9.27 0.02 -6.01
CA GLY A 173 9.94 -0.26 -4.74
C GLY A 173 8.95 -0.60 -3.63
N GLY A 174 7.88 0.16 -3.48
CA GLY A 174 6.83 -0.13 -2.49
C GLY A 174 6.16 -1.50 -2.69
N THR A 175 5.98 -1.94 -3.94
CA THR A 175 5.44 -3.28 -4.26
C THR A 175 6.37 -4.38 -3.81
N ILE A 176 7.69 -4.21 -4.03
CA ILE A 176 8.71 -5.15 -3.56
C ILE A 176 8.76 -5.15 -2.03
N MET A 177 8.81 -3.98 -1.40
CA MET A 177 8.85 -3.81 0.06
C MET A 177 7.67 -4.51 0.73
N LEU A 178 6.44 -4.30 0.23
CA LEU A 178 5.26 -4.94 0.81
C LEU A 178 5.36 -6.47 0.77
N LYS A 179 5.77 -7.05 -0.37
CA LYS A 179 5.89 -8.51 -0.51
C LYS A 179 7.00 -9.07 0.38
N ALA A 180 8.12 -8.35 0.48
CA ALA A 180 9.26 -8.73 1.30
C ALA A 180 8.97 -8.62 2.79
N HIS A 181 8.27 -7.57 3.21
CA HIS A 181 7.92 -7.33 4.62
C HIS A 181 6.96 -8.42 5.13
N ARG A 182 5.89 -8.71 4.38
CA ARG A 182 5.00 -9.85 4.67
C ARG A 182 5.73 -11.18 4.73
N ALA A 183 6.78 -11.32 3.92
CA ALA A 183 7.59 -12.53 3.91
C ALA A 183 8.39 -12.70 5.21
N ILE A 184 9.07 -11.67 5.71
CA ILE A 184 9.81 -11.81 6.97
C ILE A 184 8.87 -11.95 8.17
N GLU A 185 7.72 -11.24 8.16
CA GLU A 185 6.70 -11.38 9.21
C GLU A 185 6.16 -12.80 9.33
N SER A 186 6.01 -13.51 8.21
CA SER A 186 5.46 -14.87 8.20
C SER A 186 6.26 -15.91 9.00
N ILE A 187 7.52 -15.62 9.32
CA ILE A 187 8.36 -16.48 10.16
C ILE A 187 8.71 -15.84 11.51
N THR A 188 8.37 -14.57 11.75
CA THR A 188 8.77 -13.83 12.97
C THR A 188 7.60 -13.37 13.83
N LEU A 189 6.37 -13.36 13.30
CA LEU A 189 5.17 -13.03 14.06
C LEU A 189 4.44 -14.29 14.53
N ASP A 190 3.96 -14.25 15.77
CA ASP A 190 2.97 -15.20 16.26
C ASP A 190 1.69 -15.15 15.39
N ARG A 191 0.99 -16.29 15.30
CA ARG A 191 -0.20 -16.44 14.46
C ARG A 191 -1.29 -15.40 14.77
N GLU A 192 -1.62 -15.21 16.04
CA GLU A 192 -2.70 -14.30 16.44
C GLU A 192 -2.27 -12.84 16.31
N VAL A 193 -0.99 -12.53 16.56
CA VAL A 193 -0.43 -11.19 16.29
C VAL A 193 -0.48 -10.85 14.80
N ALA A 194 -0.15 -11.80 13.93
CA ALA A 194 -0.21 -11.60 12.47
C ALA A 194 -1.65 -11.34 11.99
N HIS A 195 -2.63 -12.13 12.46
CA HIS A 195 -4.04 -11.93 12.12
C HIS A 195 -4.58 -10.60 12.64
N LEU A 196 -4.28 -10.23 13.88
CA LEU A 196 -4.68 -8.93 14.43
C LEU A 196 -4.08 -7.78 13.62
N LYS A 197 -2.80 -7.89 13.22
CA LYS A 197 -2.17 -6.88 12.37
C LYS A 197 -2.89 -6.73 11.03
N ASP A 198 -3.31 -7.83 10.41
CA ASP A 198 -4.08 -7.81 9.15
C ASP A 198 -5.40 -7.06 9.29
N GLU A 199 -6.10 -7.23 10.42
CA GLU A 199 -7.33 -6.49 10.72
C GLU A 199 -7.09 -4.97 10.89
N LEU A 200 -5.99 -4.60 11.56
CA LEU A 200 -5.64 -3.19 11.82
C LEU A 200 -5.14 -2.45 10.58
N MET A 201 -4.51 -3.14 9.64
CA MET A 201 -3.85 -2.53 8.49
C MET A 201 -4.79 -1.73 7.59
N ALA A 202 -5.98 -2.26 7.29
CA ALA A 202 -6.95 -1.54 6.46
C ALA A 202 -7.41 -0.23 7.13
N ARG A 203 -7.61 -0.25 8.45
CA ARG A 203 -7.96 0.95 9.22
C ARG A 203 -6.82 1.97 9.19
N TYR A 204 -5.58 1.54 9.43
CA TYR A 204 -4.41 2.41 9.38
C TYR A 204 -4.27 3.09 8.01
N ALA A 205 -4.36 2.33 6.92
CA ALA A 205 -4.31 2.86 5.56
C ALA A 205 -5.45 3.85 5.26
N SER A 206 -6.67 3.58 5.75
CA SER A 206 -7.82 4.47 5.55
C SER A 206 -7.62 5.85 6.19
N LEU A 207 -6.98 5.91 7.37
CA LEU A 207 -6.71 7.16 8.07
C LEU A 207 -5.71 8.01 7.27
N ILE A 208 -4.65 7.39 6.74
CA ILE A 208 -3.67 8.07 5.89
C ILE A 208 -4.33 8.58 4.61
N TYR A 209 -5.08 7.72 3.91
CA TYR A 209 -5.75 8.08 2.67
C TYR A 209 -6.67 9.29 2.84
N ASN A 210 -7.40 9.34 3.96
CA ASN A 210 -8.35 10.40 4.31
C ASN A 210 -7.70 11.66 4.94
N GLY A 211 -6.37 11.70 5.09
CA GLY A 211 -5.65 12.89 5.61
C GLY A 211 -5.51 12.98 7.12
N TYR A 212 -5.91 11.95 7.87
CA TYR A 212 -5.81 11.88 9.33
C TYR A 212 -4.42 11.41 9.79
N TRP A 213 -3.35 11.90 9.13
CA TRP A 213 -1.99 11.58 9.55
C TRP A 213 -1.72 12.03 10.98
N TRP A 214 -2.20 13.19 11.40
CA TRP A 214 -1.96 13.72 12.76
C TRP A 214 -3.01 13.28 13.79
N SER A 215 -3.89 12.33 13.47
CA SER A 215 -4.97 11.94 14.39
C SER A 215 -4.51 11.02 15.53
N PRO A 216 -5.13 11.12 16.73
CA PRO A 216 -4.81 10.26 17.86
C PRO A 216 -5.01 8.77 17.58
N GLU A 217 -6.04 8.39 16.83
CA GLU A 217 -6.30 6.99 16.51
C GLU A 217 -5.26 6.40 15.56
N ARG A 218 -4.64 7.19 14.67
CA ARG A 218 -3.49 6.74 13.87
C ARG A 218 -2.26 6.52 14.75
N LEU A 219 -1.97 7.44 15.70
CA LEU A 219 -0.88 7.29 16.67
C LEU A 219 -1.07 6.04 17.55
N MET A 220 -2.30 5.77 18.00
CA MET A 220 -2.62 4.57 18.76
C MET A 220 -2.34 3.30 17.95
N LEU A 221 -2.77 3.25 16.69
CA LEU A 221 -2.49 2.11 15.81
C LEU A 221 -0.98 1.97 15.52
N GLN A 222 -0.25 3.09 15.38
CA GLN A 222 1.20 3.05 15.20
C GLN A 222 1.89 2.30 16.33
N GLN A 223 1.49 2.51 17.58
CA GLN A 223 2.08 1.78 18.72
C GLN A 223 1.89 0.27 18.63
N ALA A 224 0.73 -0.18 18.13
CA ALA A 224 0.48 -1.61 17.90
C ALA A 224 1.36 -2.15 16.76
N ILE A 225 1.55 -1.37 15.68
CA ILE A 225 2.46 -1.72 14.59
C ILE A 225 3.90 -1.80 15.12
N ASP A 226 4.41 -0.77 15.80
CA ASP A 226 5.77 -0.74 16.36
C ASP A 226 6.03 -1.92 17.29
N TYR A 227 5.03 -2.29 18.11
CA TYR A 227 5.11 -3.47 18.97
C TYR A 227 5.31 -4.76 18.15
N SER A 228 4.52 -4.94 17.08
CA SER A 228 4.62 -6.13 16.21
C SER A 228 5.98 -6.24 15.53
N GLN A 229 6.66 -5.12 15.25
CA GLN A 229 7.89 -5.14 14.45
C GLN A 229 9.16 -5.47 15.24
N ARG A 230 9.11 -5.51 16.58
CA ARG A 230 10.29 -5.68 17.46
C ARG A 230 11.17 -6.91 17.15
N LYS A 231 10.57 -7.97 16.62
CA LYS A 231 11.21 -9.25 16.28
C LYS A 231 11.27 -9.54 14.79
N VAL A 232 10.88 -8.57 13.96
CA VAL A 232 10.92 -8.70 12.50
C VAL A 232 12.34 -8.36 12.02
N ASN A 233 13.26 -9.29 12.30
CA ASN A 233 14.67 -9.23 11.90
C ASN A 233 14.99 -10.40 10.98
N GLY A 234 15.93 -10.25 10.06
CA GLY A 234 16.41 -11.35 9.22
C GLY A 234 16.52 -10.98 7.74
N THR A 235 16.57 -11.97 6.86
CA THR A 235 16.78 -11.76 5.42
C THR A 235 15.69 -12.43 4.60
N VAL A 236 15.19 -11.73 3.59
CA VAL A 236 14.27 -12.27 2.59
C VAL A 236 14.96 -12.27 1.23
N ARG A 237 15.00 -13.43 0.58
CA ARG A 237 15.46 -13.58 -0.79
C ARG A 237 14.26 -13.51 -1.73
N LEU A 238 14.34 -12.65 -2.73
CA LEU A 238 13.30 -12.41 -3.73
C LEU A 238 13.83 -12.73 -5.12
N LYS A 239 12.92 -13.07 -6.03
CA LYS A 239 13.13 -13.14 -7.47
C LYS A 239 12.18 -12.15 -8.15
N LEU A 240 12.74 -11.16 -8.83
CA LEU A 240 12.03 -10.19 -9.65
C LEU A 240 11.94 -10.70 -11.08
N TYR A 241 10.73 -10.81 -11.62
CA TYR A 241 10.54 -11.37 -12.95
C TYR A 241 9.24 -10.88 -13.59
N LYS A 242 9.35 -10.19 -14.73
CA LYS A 242 8.24 -9.75 -15.60
C LYS A 242 6.98 -9.32 -14.85
N GLY A 243 7.10 -8.24 -14.09
CA GLY A 243 6.03 -7.63 -13.31
C GLY A 243 5.74 -8.31 -11.97
N ASN A 244 6.44 -9.39 -11.63
CA ASN A 244 6.17 -10.19 -10.44
C ASN A 244 7.32 -10.12 -9.41
N VAL A 245 6.94 -10.23 -8.13
CA VAL A 245 7.83 -10.36 -6.98
C VAL A 245 7.58 -11.72 -6.34
N ILE A 246 8.53 -12.64 -6.52
CA ILE A 246 8.44 -14.03 -6.04
C ILE A 246 9.34 -14.20 -4.83
N VAL A 247 8.80 -14.71 -3.73
CA VAL A 247 9.62 -15.02 -2.55
C VAL A 247 10.36 -16.33 -2.80
N ALA A 248 11.69 -16.29 -2.72
CA ALA A 248 12.58 -17.43 -2.96
C ALA A 248 13.20 -18.01 -1.68
N GLY A 249 13.05 -17.33 -0.54
CA GLY A 249 13.52 -17.83 0.75
C GLY A 249 13.44 -16.75 1.84
N ARG A 250 13.46 -17.19 3.09
CA ARG A 250 13.50 -16.35 4.29
C ARG A 250 14.41 -17.03 5.33
N LYS A 251 15.13 -16.25 6.12
CA LYS A 251 15.90 -16.72 7.27
C LYS A 251 15.89 -15.66 8.37
N SER A 252 15.86 -16.08 9.63
CA SER A 252 15.89 -15.21 10.79
C SER A 252 16.34 -15.98 12.03
N ASP A 253 17.13 -15.33 12.88
CA ASP A 253 17.45 -15.85 14.22
C ASP A 253 16.26 -15.68 15.21
N ASP A 254 15.30 -14.82 14.88
CA ASP A 254 14.02 -14.66 15.59
C ASP A 254 12.90 -15.52 14.97
N SER A 255 13.24 -16.53 14.17
CA SER A 255 12.26 -17.40 13.52
C SER A 255 11.44 -18.21 14.52
N LEU A 256 10.11 -18.13 14.41
CA LEU A 256 9.15 -19.00 15.10
C LEU A 256 8.86 -20.28 14.31
N PHE A 257 9.37 -20.41 13.09
CA PHE A 257 9.29 -21.65 12.32
C PHE A 257 10.26 -22.68 12.90
N ASP A 258 9.73 -23.77 13.44
CA ASP A 258 10.49 -24.93 13.90
C ASP A 258 10.31 -26.10 12.93
N ALA A 259 11.39 -26.44 12.23
CA ALA A 259 11.40 -27.54 11.26
C ALA A 259 11.15 -28.91 11.91
N LYS A 260 11.48 -29.10 13.19
CA LYS A 260 11.25 -30.37 13.91
C LYS A 260 9.77 -30.57 14.21
N ILE A 261 9.05 -29.50 14.57
CA ILE A 261 7.60 -29.58 14.82
C ILE A 261 6.82 -29.70 13.51
N ALA A 262 7.30 -29.05 12.45
CA ALA A 262 6.59 -29.00 11.16
C ALA A 262 6.87 -30.21 10.23
N THR A 263 7.82 -31.07 10.58
CA THR A 263 8.21 -32.20 9.71
C THR A 263 7.09 -33.23 9.59
N PHE A 264 7.05 -33.91 8.45
CA PHE A 264 6.22 -35.10 8.25
C PHE A 264 6.98 -36.41 8.55
N GLU A 265 8.28 -36.29 8.83
CA GLU A 265 9.14 -37.41 9.25
C GLU A 265 9.06 -37.61 10.77
N GLU A 266 9.87 -38.51 11.34
CA GLU A 266 9.92 -38.67 12.80
C GLU A 266 10.36 -37.34 13.45
N ASP A 267 9.53 -36.82 14.35
CA ASP A 267 9.71 -35.54 15.03
C ASP A 267 10.31 -35.69 16.44
N GLU A 268 10.73 -36.92 16.79
CA GLU A 268 11.22 -37.32 18.12
C GLU A 268 10.24 -36.98 19.26
N GLY A 269 8.94 -36.89 18.96
CA GLY A 269 7.90 -36.53 19.94
C GLY A 269 7.76 -35.02 20.18
N ALA A 270 8.24 -34.19 19.25
CA ALA A 270 8.07 -32.73 19.33
C ALA A 270 6.60 -32.28 19.23
N TYR A 271 5.73 -33.07 18.61
CA TYR A 271 4.30 -32.80 18.48
C TYR A 271 3.44 -34.01 18.88
N ASP A 272 2.66 -33.87 19.96
CA ASP A 272 1.70 -34.91 20.37
C ASP A 272 0.44 -34.85 19.48
N GLN A 273 0.35 -35.77 18.53
CA GLN A 273 -0.77 -35.86 17.61
C GLN A 273 -2.10 -36.22 18.30
N ALA A 274 -2.07 -36.86 19.49
CA ALA A 274 -3.27 -37.25 20.20
C ALA A 274 -4.06 -36.04 20.73
N ASP A 275 -3.37 -34.95 21.09
CA ASP A 275 -3.99 -33.71 21.58
C ASP A 275 -4.93 -33.07 20.55
N ALA A 276 -4.69 -33.31 19.26
CA ALA A 276 -5.51 -32.77 18.18
C ALA A 276 -6.98 -33.21 18.28
N GLU A 277 -7.27 -34.42 18.75
CA GLU A 277 -8.65 -34.92 18.88
C GLU A 277 -9.46 -34.08 19.88
N GLY A 278 -8.89 -33.81 21.06
CA GLY A 278 -9.52 -32.98 22.08
C GLY A 278 -9.70 -31.54 21.59
N PHE A 279 -8.65 -30.96 21.00
CA PHE A 279 -8.66 -29.62 20.44
C PHE A 279 -9.78 -29.43 19.40
N ILE A 280 -9.91 -30.37 18.45
CA ILE A 280 -10.95 -30.33 17.40
C ILE A 280 -12.33 -30.43 18.03
N LYS A 281 -12.55 -31.40 18.92
CA LYS A 281 -13.85 -31.61 19.57
C LYS A 281 -14.33 -30.38 20.33
N LEU A 282 -13.42 -29.69 21.03
CA LEU A 282 -13.73 -28.46 21.78
C LEU A 282 -14.05 -27.29 20.84
N ASN A 283 -13.23 -27.04 19.83
CA ASN A 283 -13.50 -25.96 18.87
C ASN A 283 -14.78 -26.18 18.05
N ALA A 284 -15.08 -27.44 17.71
CA ALA A 284 -16.28 -27.82 16.98
C ALA A 284 -17.55 -27.76 17.84
N LEU A 285 -17.46 -27.64 19.17
CA LEU A 285 -18.61 -27.67 20.07
C LEU A 285 -19.67 -26.62 19.69
N ARG A 286 -19.24 -25.38 19.41
CA ARG A 286 -20.16 -24.30 19.00
C ARG A 286 -20.88 -24.64 17.69
N LEU A 287 -20.20 -25.29 16.75
CA LEU A 287 -20.75 -25.66 15.45
C LEU A 287 -21.75 -26.83 15.59
N ARG A 288 -21.40 -27.83 16.40
CA ARG A 288 -22.27 -28.98 16.71
C ARG A 288 -23.55 -28.54 17.41
N THR A 289 -23.45 -27.63 18.38
CA THR A 289 -24.62 -27.09 19.08
C THR A 289 -25.52 -26.30 18.14
N LEU A 290 -24.96 -25.44 17.28
CA LEU A 290 -25.73 -24.69 16.28
C LEU A 290 -26.52 -25.64 15.38
N ALA A 291 -25.84 -26.64 14.79
CA ALA A 291 -26.48 -27.61 13.91
C ALA A 291 -27.57 -28.44 14.63
N GLY A 292 -27.35 -28.82 15.89
CA GLY A 292 -28.33 -29.57 16.67
C GLY A 292 -29.56 -28.75 17.08
N LYS A 293 -29.44 -27.43 17.21
CA LYS A 293 -30.53 -26.54 17.65
C LYS A 293 -31.34 -25.92 16.52
N GLN A 294 -30.70 -25.62 15.39
CA GLN A 294 -31.34 -24.92 14.27
C GLN A 294 -31.62 -25.84 13.06
N GLY A 295 -31.32 -27.14 13.18
CA GLY A 295 -31.16 -28.02 12.02
C GLY A 295 -29.88 -27.62 11.30
N GLY A 296 -29.02 -28.59 10.94
CA GLY A 296 -27.78 -28.29 10.23
C GLY A 296 -28.01 -27.41 8.98
N LEU A 297 -26.94 -26.88 8.38
CA LEU A 297 -27.00 -25.99 7.20
C LEU A 297 -27.78 -26.55 5.98
N GLY A 298 -28.26 -27.80 6.02
CA GLY A 298 -29.17 -28.41 5.04
C GLY A 298 -30.64 -28.62 5.50
N GLY A 299 -31.08 -28.09 6.64
CA GLY A 299 -32.40 -28.34 7.22
C GLY A 299 -33.56 -27.46 6.73
N ALA A 300 -33.28 -26.41 5.96
CA ALA A 300 -34.29 -25.44 5.51
C ALA A 300 -34.73 -25.68 4.05
N SER A 301 -35.17 -26.88 3.68
CA SER A 301 -35.85 -27.11 2.38
C SER A 301 -36.77 -28.33 2.32
N ALA A 302 -37.32 -28.80 3.44
CA ALA A 302 -38.21 -29.97 3.43
C ALA A 302 -39.39 -29.82 4.38
N GLN A 303 -40.15 -28.72 4.26
CA GLN A 303 -41.53 -28.67 4.78
C GLN A 303 -42.27 -27.50 4.13
N GLY A 304 -43.25 -27.81 3.26
CA GLY A 304 -44.22 -26.83 2.80
C GLY A 304 -44.62 -26.88 1.34
N ASN A 305 -44.90 -28.07 0.77
CA ASN A 305 -45.81 -28.15 -0.39
C ASN A 305 -46.68 -29.41 -0.27
N GLN A 306 -47.60 -29.38 0.69
CA GLN A 306 -48.82 -30.18 0.69
C GLN A 306 -49.97 -29.31 1.19
N ARG A 307 -50.64 -28.64 0.25
CA ARG A 307 -52.10 -28.64 0.03
C ARG A 307 -52.44 -27.70 -1.11
#